data_AF-A0A932SU68-F1
#
_entry.id   AF-A0A932SU68-F1
#
_cell.length_a   1.000
_cell.length_b   1.000
_cell.length_c   1.000
_cell.angle_alpha   90.00
_cell.angle_beta   90.00
_cell.angle_gamma   90.00
#
_symmetry.space_group_name_H-M   'P 1'
#
loop_
_entity.id
_entity.type
_entity.pdbx_description
1 polymer ?
#
loop_
_entity_poly.entity_id
_entity_poly.type
_entity_poly.pdbx_seq_one_letter_code
_entity_poly.pdbx_strand_id
1 'polypeptide(L)'
;MLVVAGALVAWASPAVADTLFLNGTMSARVALEVVESYDPAPGTAWLSLKSYAVPSFTAPTWRQTVVQDDVSYSTRPSQRSAAGDRYGNRTVTERWDQPRGRVEVVRRIAVEIQASLSPVESRAPFPPAAWPPEAAAFLAGTPLAQKDDRRIQDLARSLTAGARTEREAVTAILNHVIDRLAYRYDPPAHDAISALEGGVVNCQGYAHASVALLRAAGIPARVAVGISLAKAWRVPNADGTVTFKMGQGRHAWIEVYYPDLGWIPYDPQSTHLFVSVYHVREGVGLDIRDVATTTTASPTLPAIRESVNGDGEQETFRIATTRQTRTPRNFVVSSEVREPTVVVMAPPPAPPPTVTPPPPATLPPIPAPPAPTPGVPPPPSITPPSPPPVTVTPPPVTVTPPPVTVTPPPVTVTPPPVTVTRKQDLTRFVELGNLDFPAALRILSAPETSGGAQQARRSFIVETADYATGPEELGQRFAVDEPLVLTQLSLALQKFGGQAGEIWLDLFEDQGGKPGRRLTESRRLRVGQLLDRGGYRWVTFDVDAADGGRLLAPGRYWMVLRATGDGIFNWYFSLGAASGAPDDTRSRPRGAAADWNNILTYRFNFRVSGLVKP
;
A
#
# COMPACT_ATOMS: atom_id res chain seq x y z
N MET A 1 -37.94 -34.52 18.38
CA MET A 1 -38.31 -33.99 17.05
C MET A 1 -39.36 -32.91 17.29
N LEU A 2 -39.21 -31.61 16.99
CA LEU A 2 -38.38 -30.85 16.05
C LEU A 2 -37.74 -29.66 16.79
N VAL A 3 -36.50 -29.29 16.45
CA VAL A 3 -35.83 -28.05 16.89
C VAL A 3 -35.92 -27.05 15.74
N VAL A 4 -36.41 -25.85 16.03
CA VAL A 4 -36.49 -24.70 15.12
C VAL A 4 -35.09 -24.11 14.93
N ALA A 5 -34.57 -24.15 13.70
CA ALA A 5 -33.30 -23.51 13.35
C ALA A 5 -33.54 -22.02 13.04
N GLY A 6 -33.06 -21.14 13.91
CA GLY A 6 -32.99 -19.70 13.65
C GLY A 6 -31.76 -19.38 12.78
N ALA A 7 -31.99 -18.83 11.59
CA ALA A 7 -30.94 -18.30 10.73
C ALA A 7 -30.49 -16.92 11.25
N LEU A 8 -29.25 -16.82 11.72
CA LEU A 8 -28.56 -15.55 11.96
C LEU A 8 -28.11 -14.98 10.60
N VAL A 9 -28.84 -13.97 10.12
CA VAL A 9 -28.41 -13.14 8.99
C VAL A 9 -27.31 -12.20 9.49
N ALA A 10 -26.06 -12.52 9.17
CA ALA A 10 -24.94 -11.60 9.37
C ALA A 10 -25.08 -10.44 8.39
N TRP A 11 -25.38 -9.25 8.91
CA TRP A 11 -25.32 -8.00 8.15
C TRP A 11 -23.85 -7.68 7.87
N ALA A 12 -23.39 -8.01 6.66
CA ALA A 12 -22.14 -7.50 6.15
C ALA A 12 -22.31 -6.01 5.84
N SER A 13 -21.77 -5.14 6.70
CA SER A 13 -21.66 -3.71 6.40
C SER A 13 -20.85 -3.54 5.10
N PRO A 14 -21.31 -2.72 4.13
CA PRO A 14 -20.51 -2.45 2.93
C PRO A 14 -19.22 -1.75 3.35
N ALA A 15 -18.07 -2.35 3.06
CA ALA A 15 -16.78 -1.71 3.26
C ALA A 15 -16.69 -0.45 2.39
N VAL A 16 -16.81 0.72 3.02
CA VAL A 16 -16.56 2.03 2.40
C VAL A 16 -15.05 2.25 2.42
N ALA A 17 -14.45 2.48 1.26
CA ALA A 17 -13.04 2.87 1.14
C ALA A 17 -12.98 4.38 0.84
N ASP A 18 -12.09 5.09 1.51
CA ASP A 18 -11.84 6.51 1.29
C ASP A 18 -10.70 6.71 0.28
N THR A 19 -10.92 7.54 -0.72
CA THR A 19 -9.88 7.97 -1.66
C THR A 19 -9.34 9.33 -1.22
N LEU A 20 -8.02 9.42 -1.05
CA LEU A 20 -7.34 10.66 -0.68
C LEU A 20 -6.77 11.30 -1.95
N PHE A 21 -7.42 12.35 -2.42
CA PHE A 21 -6.87 13.17 -3.50
C PHE A 21 -5.87 14.17 -2.93
N LEU A 22 -4.67 14.19 -3.50
CA LEU A 22 -3.67 15.19 -3.21
C LEU A 22 -3.78 16.32 -4.24
N ASN A 23 -3.55 17.55 -3.80
CA ASN A 23 -3.43 18.69 -4.71
C ASN A 23 -2.31 19.61 -4.22
N GLY A 24 -1.56 20.18 -5.15
CA GLY A 24 -0.49 21.13 -4.88
C GLY A 24 0.87 20.69 -5.42
N THR A 25 1.94 21.05 -4.72
CA THR A 25 3.32 20.89 -5.22
C THR A 25 4.26 20.34 -4.15
N MET A 26 5.22 19.54 -4.60
CA MET A 26 6.35 19.06 -3.82
C MET A 26 7.64 19.54 -4.48
N SER A 27 8.62 19.98 -3.70
CA SER A 27 9.98 20.18 -4.17
C SER A 27 11.00 19.71 -3.15
N ALA A 28 12.09 19.12 -3.62
CA ALA A 28 13.23 18.73 -2.79
C ALA A 28 14.53 18.79 -3.58
N ARG A 29 15.64 19.06 -2.89
CA ARG A 29 16.97 18.74 -3.37
C ARG A 29 17.32 17.36 -2.84
N VAL A 30 17.52 16.37 -3.69
CA VAL A 30 17.90 15.02 -3.28
C VAL A 30 19.40 14.84 -3.46
N ALA A 31 20.09 14.42 -2.41
CA ALA A 31 21.48 14.01 -2.45
C ALA A 31 21.57 12.48 -2.36
N LEU A 32 22.32 11.86 -3.26
CA LEU A 32 22.56 10.43 -3.35
C LEU A 32 24.06 10.14 -3.29
N GLU A 33 24.45 9.15 -2.51
CA GLU A 33 25.73 8.47 -2.59
C GLU A 33 25.50 6.99 -2.92
N VAL A 34 25.96 6.57 -4.09
CA VAL A 34 25.92 5.17 -4.54
C VAL A 34 27.34 4.63 -4.53
N VAL A 35 27.59 3.66 -3.66
CA VAL A 35 28.89 2.97 -3.56
C VAL A 35 28.72 1.56 -4.10
N GLU A 36 29.48 1.23 -5.14
CA GLU A 36 29.54 -0.12 -5.71
C GLU A 36 30.94 -0.69 -5.49
N SER A 37 31.03 -1.83 -4.79
CA SER A 37 32.28 -2.56 -4.59
C SER A 37 32.28 -3.87 -5.36
N TYR A 38 33.36 -4.12 -6.09
CA TYR A 38 33.61 -5.32 -6.86
C TYR A 38 34.88 -5.99 -6.32
N ASP A 39 34.81 -7.29 -6.04
CA ASP A 39 35.95 -8.12 -5.63
C ASP A 39 36.32 -9.11 -6.77
N PRO A 40 37.15 -8.70 -7.75
CA PRO A 40 37.63 -9.59 -8.82
C PRO A 40 38.45 -10.76 -8.27
N ALA A 41 38.23 -11.95 -8.81
CA ALA A 41 39.04 -13.11 -8.49
C ALA A 41 40.46 -12.97 -9.10
N PRO A 42 41.49 -13.58 -8.49
CA PRO A 42 42.81 -13.69 -9.12
C PRO A 42 42.71 -14.27 -10.54
N GLY A 43 43.37 -13.64 -11.51
CA GLY A 43 43.30 -14.04 -12.93
C GLY A 43 42.13 -13.44 -13.70
N THR A 44 41.34 -12.53 -13.12
CA THR A 44 40.34 -11.75 -13.88
C THR A 44 41.06 -10.96 -14.99
N ALA A 45 40.72 -11.29 -16.24
CA ALA A 45 41.30 -10.63 -17.41
C ALA A 45 40.80 -9.19 -17.53
N TRP A 46 39.52 -8.97 -17.25
CA TRP A 46 38.90 -7.65 -17.24
C TRP A 46 37.55 -7.64 -16.53
N LEU A 47 37.15 -6.44 -16.09
CA LEU A 47 35.84 -6.10 -15.53
C LEU A 47 35.30 -4.89 -16.28
N SER A 48 34.02 -4.89 -16.66
CA SER A 48 33.35 -3.75 -17.26
C SER A 48 31.93 -3.54 -16.72
N LEU A 49 31.64 -2.29 -16.40
CA LEU A 49 30.37 -1.79 -15.90
C LEU A 49 29.73 -0.89 -16.96
N LYS A 50 28.46 -1.14 -17.30
CA LYS A 50 27.63 -0.22 -18.08
C LYS A 50 26.48 0.29 -17.20
N SER A 51 26.47 1.59 -16.93
CA SER A 51 25.45 2.28 -16.12
C SER A 51 24.78 3.41 -16.90
N TYR A 52 23.76 4.03 -16.31
CA TYR A 52 22.99 5.13 -16.88
C TYR A 52 23.28 6.41 -16.08
N ALA A 53 23.65 7.48 -16.79
CA ALA A 53 23.84 8.78 -16.17
C ALA A 53 22.48 9.41 -15.88
N VAL A 54 22.34 9.98 -14.68
CA VAL A 54 21.10 10.66 -14.26
C VAL A 54 20.82 11.84 -15.21
N PRO A 55 19.66 11.89 -15.87
CA PRO A 55 19.32 12.98 -16.78
C PRO A 55 18.63 14.14 -16.04
N SER A 56 18.83 15.36 -16.54
CA SER A 56 17.87 16.45 -16.35
C SER A 56 16.73 16.30 -17.36
N PHE A 57 15.49 16.45 -16.94
CA PHE A 57 14.33 16.45 -17.84
C PHE A 57 13.16 17.23 -17.24
N THR A 58 12.18 17.54 -18.07
CA THR A 58 10.94 18.20 -17.65
C THR A 58 9.76 17.46 -18.27
N ALA A 59 8.84 17.01 -17.42
CA ALA A 59 7.52 16.52 -17.75
C ALA A 59 6.47 17.43 -17.08
N PRO A 60 5.22 17.45 -17.56
CA PRO A 60 4.16 18.33 -17.02
C PRO A 60 3.96 18.23 -15.51
N THR A 61 4.04 17.02 -14.95
CA THR A 61 3.85 16.78 -13.51
C THR A 61 5.16 16.61 -12.75
N TRP A 62 6.30 16.54 -13.43
CA TRP A 62 7.54 16.13 -12.80
C TRP A 62 8.79 16.66 -13.51
N ARG A 63 9.64 17.35 -12.75
CA ARG A 63 10.89 17.92 -13.25
C ARG A 63 12.04 17.46 -12.38
N GLN A 64 13.13 17.07 -13.02
CA GLN A 64 14.40 16.73 -12.37
C GLN A 64 15.52 17.54 -13.02
N THR A 65 16.33 18.20 -12.20
CA THR A 65 17.51 18.94 -12.65
C THR A 65 18.74 18.44 -11.91
N VAL A 66 19.72 17.91 -12.63
CA VAL A 66 21.00 17.52 -12.05
C VAL A 66 21.78 18.76 -11.65
N VAL A 67 22.16 18.82 -10.38
CA VAL A 67 23.01 19.87 -9.82
C VAL A 67 24.45 19.38 -9.65
N GLN A 68 24.63 18.10 -9.34
CA GLN A 68 25.93 17.48 -9.14
C GLN A 68 25.89 16.02 -9.64
N ASP A 69 26.96 15.59 -10.29
CA ASP A 69 27.19 14.20 -10.72
C ASP A 69 28.70 13.93 -10.70
N ASP A 70 29.21 13.57 -9.53
CA ASP A 70 30.61 13.25 -9.33
C ASP A 70 30.83 11.74 -9.21
N VAL A 71 31.92 11.26 -9.80
CA VAL A 71 32.34 9.87 -9.66
C VAL A 71 33.78 9.80 -9.19
N SER A 72 34.03 8.94 -8.20
CA SER A 72 35.37 8.63 -7.69
C SER A 72 35.59 7.12 -7.68
N TYR A 73 36.86 6.71 -7.74
CA TYR A 73 37.24 5.31 -7.88
C TYR A 73 38.37 4.97 -6.90
N SER A 74 38.33 3.77 -6.31
CA SER A 74 39.51 3.23 -5.61
C SER A 74 40.69 3.02 -6.56
N THR A 75 40.39 2.56 -7.77
CA THR A 75 41.33 2.41 -8.89
C THR A 75 40.64 2.93 -10.14
N ARG A 76 41.28 3.87 -10.86
CA ARG A 76 40.68 4.45 -12.07
C ARG A 76 40.48 3.38 -13.16
N PRO A 77 39.39 3.45 -13.94
CA PRO A 77 39.18 2.54 -15.06
C PRO A 77 40.26 2.75 -16.13
N SER A 78 40.72 1.64 -16.72
CA SER A 78 41.60 1.61 -17.89
C SER A 78 40.95 2.30 -19.09
N GLN A 79 39.63 2.17 -19.23
CA GLN A 79 38.86 2.81 -20.29
C GLN A 79 37.52 3.31 -19.74
N ARG A 80 37.11 4.51 -20.20
CA ARG A 80 35.80 5.08 -19.90
C ARG A 80 35.22 5.71 -21.16
N SER A 81 33.97 5.38 -21.47
CA SER A 81 33.24 5.96 -22.61
C SER A 81 31.81 6.29 -22.21
N ALA A 82 31.17 7.19 -22.96
CA ALA A 82 29.76 7.51 -22.79
C ALA A 82 29.07 7.56 -24.16
N ALA A 83 27.83 7.10 -24.23
CA ALA A 83 27.06 7.04 -25.47
C ALA A 83 25.57 7.24 -25.20
N GLY A 84 24.85 7.83 -26.15
CA GLY A 84 23.39 7.82 -26.17
C GLY A 84 22.86 6.47 -26.64
N ASP A 85 21.76 5.99 -26.07
CA ASP A 85 21.02 4.86 -26.62
C ASP A 85 19.81 5.31 -27.46
N ARG A 86 19.09 4.34 -28.04
CA ARG A 86 17.92 4.58 -28.88
C ARG A 86 16.73 5.20 -28.16
N TYR A 87 16.73 5.22 -26.82
CA TYR A 87 15.66 5.77 -25.99
C TYR A 87 16.00 7.17 -25.46
N GLY A 88 17.17 7.70 -25.83
CA GLY A 88 17.67 8.99 -25.37
C GLY A 88 18.35 8.92 -24.00
N ASN A 89 18.63 7.73 -23.46
CA ASN A 89 19.41 7.62 -22.23
C ASN A 89 20.89 7.84 -22.53
N ARG A 90 21.61 8.42 -21.58
CA ARG A 90 23.07 8.52 -21.63
C ARG A 90 23.68 7.38 -20.82
N THR A 91 24.34 6.46 -21.51
CA THR A 91 25.04 5.35 -20.88
C THR A 91 26.51 5.70 -20.65
N VAL A 92 27.08 5.17 -19.56
CA VAL A 92 28.51 5.28 -19.24
C VAL A 92 29.06 3.86 -19.11
N THR A 93 30.15 3.58 -19.82
CA THR A 93 30.85 2.30 -19.74
C THR A 93 32.24 2.51 -19.17
N GLU A 94 32.54 1.81 -18.08
CA GLU A 94 33.81 1.85 -17.34
C GLU A 94 34.43 0.46 -17.36
N ARG A 95 35.73 0.36 -17.66
CA ARG A 95 36.43 -0.92 -17.82
C ARG A 95 37.78 -0.90 -17.11
N TRP A 96 38.09 -1.99 -16.43
CA TRP A 96 39.37 -2.27 -15.79
C TRP A 96 39.98 -3.51 -16.43
N ASP A 97 41.16 -3.36 -17.03
CA ASP A 97 41.96 -4.49 -17.53
C ASP A 97 42.86 -5.01 -16.40
N GLN A 98 42.86 -6.33 -16.20
CA GLN A 98 43.65 -7.03 -15.17
C GLN A 98 43.57 -6.39 -13.76
N PRO A 99 42.37 -6.22 -13.17
CA PRO A 99 42.23 -5.59 -11.86
C PRO A 99 42.95 -6.40 -10.78
N ARG A 100 43.89 -5.76 -10.05
CA ARG A 100 44.75 -6.40 -9.03
C ARG A 100 44.22 -6.34 -7.60
N GLY A 101 43.01 -5.84 -7.40
CA GLY A 101 42.39 -5.67 -6.08
C GLY A 101 40.93 -5.22 -6.19
N ARG A 102 40.33 -4.90 -5.05
CA ARG A 102 38.95 -4.39 -4.98
C ARG A 102 38.80 -3.11 -5.80
N VAL A 103 37.82 -3.12 -6.68
CA VAL A 103 37.38 -1.92 -7.41
C VAL A 103 36.18 -1.34 -6.67
N GLU A 104 36.25 -0.09 -6.27
CA GLU A 104 35.16 0.66 -5.68
C GLU A 104 34.82 1.85 -6.56
N VAL A 105 33.54 2.05 -6.83
CA VAL A 105 33.00 3.17 -7.58
C VAL A 105 32.03 3.91 -6.66
N VAL A 106 32.33 5.18 -6.37
CA VAL A 106 31.48 6.03 -5.53
C VAL A 106 30.92 7.15 -6.39
N ARG A 107 29.60 7.17 -6.58
CA ARG A 107 28.87 8.21 -7.30
C ARG A 107 28.15 9.11 -6.31
N ARG A 108 28.39 10.42 -6.38
CA ARG A 108 27.69 11.44 -5.60
C ARG A 108 26.86 12.29 -6.53
N ILE A 109 25.55 12.20 -6.39
CA ILE A 109 24.59 12.81 -7.30
C ILE A 109 23.69 13.72 -6.48
N ALA A 110 23.53 14.97 -6.90
CA ALA A 110 22.53 15.87 -6.34
C ALA A 110 21.56 16.30 -7.44
N VAL A 111 20.26 16.17 -7.19
CA VAL A 111 19.21 16.58 -8.10
C VAL A 111 18.20 17.48 -7.41
N GLU A 112 17.69 18.48 -8.11
CA GLU A 112 16.52 19.24 -7.69
C GLU A 112 15.29 18.67 -8.39
N ILE A 113 14.30 18.25 -7.61
CA ILE A 113 13.09 17.62 -8.10
C ILE A 113 11.88 18.46 -7.71
N GLN A 114 10.99 18.67 -8.67
CA GLN A 114 9.68 19.28 -8.47
C GLN A 114 8.60 18.33 -8.98
N ALA A 115 7.58 18.08 -8.17
CA ALA A 115 6.40 17.30 -8.55
C ALA A 115 5.13 18.14 -8.38
N SER A 116 4.29 18.18 -9.41
CA SER A 116 2.94 18.73 -9.34
C SER A 116 1.97 17.59 -9.07
N LEU A 117 1.23 17.71 -7.97
CA LEU A 117 0.12 16.83 -7.60
C LEU A 117 -1.22 17.41 -8.05
N SER A 118 -1.21 18.47 -8.85
CA SER A 118 -2.43 19.06 -9.38
C SER A 118 -3.10 18.10 -10.37
N PRO A 119 -4.44 18.17 -10.52
CA PRO A 119 -5.16 17.48 -11.58
C PRO A 119 -4.45 17.54 -12.93
N VAL A 120 -4.22 16.38 -13.53
CA VAL A 120 -3.75 16.32 -14.92
C VAL A 120 -4.96 16.43 -15.83
N GLU A 121 -5.16 17.60 -16.43
CA GLU A 121 -6.22 17.84 -17.40
C GLU A 121 -5.76 17.43 -18.80
N SER A 122 -6.11 16.21 -19.21
CA SER A 122 -6.00 15.75 -20.61
C SER A 122 -7.39 15.63 -21.22
N ARG A 123 -7.52 16.06 -22.48
CA ARG A 123 -8.73 15.89 -23.32
C ARG A 123 -8.47 14.96 -24.49
N ALA A 124 -7.35 14.24 -24.48
CA ALA A 124 -7.00 13.28 -25.52
C ALA A 124 -8.12 12.23 -25.68
N PRO A 125 -8.65 12.04 -26.90
CA PRO A 125 -9.72 11.06 -27.15
C PRO A 125 -9.19 9.63 -27.02
N PHE A 126 -10.07 8.71 -26.62
CA PHE A 126 -9.81 7.26 -26.67
C PHE A 126 -10.87 6.55 -27.52
N PRO A 127 -10.48 5.65 -28.44
CA PRO A 127 -9.10 5.26 -28.77
C PRO A 127 -8.30 6.39 -29.46
N PRO A 128 -6.97 6.39 -29.33
CA PRO A 128 -6.10 7.39 -29.94
C PRO A 128 -6.12 7.29 -31.48
N ALA A 129 -6.08 8.43 -32.16
CA ALA A 129 -6.13 8.47 -33.63
C ALA A 129 -4.79 8.08 -34.28
N ALA A 130 -3.68 8.64 -33.78
CA ALA A 130 -2.33 8.37 -34.26
C ALA A 130 -1.30 8.81 -33.20
N TRP A 131 -0.10 8.27 -33.30
CA TRP A 131 1.01 8.58 -32.40
C TRP A 131 2.20 9.14 -33.18
N PRO A 132 2.92 10.15 -32.64
CA PRO A 132 4.17 10.56 -33.23
C PRO A 132 5.20 9.42 -33.17
N PRO A 133 6.16 9.34 -34.10
CA PRO A 133 7.09 8.20 -34.21
C PRO A 133 7.81 7.86 -32.90
N GLU A 134 8.22 8.88 -32.13
CA GLU A 134 8.90 8.69 -30.85
C GLU A 134 8.02 8.03 -29.78
N ALA A 135 6.71 8.28 -29.79
CA ALA A 135 5.76 7.63 -28.89
C ALA A 135 5.37 6.24 -29.44
N ALA A 136 5.12 6.14 -30.75
CA ALA A 136 4.74 4.88 -31.39
C ALA A 136 5.76 3.75 -31.16
N ALA A 137 7.05 4.08 -31.06
CA ALA A 137 8.10 3.11 -30.71
C ALA A 137 7.84 2.38 -29.37
N PHE A 138 7.20 3.04 -28.41
CA PHE A 138 6.84 2.49 -27.10
C PHE A 138 5.50 1.76 -27.07
N LEU A 139 4.91 1.47 -28.23
CA LEU A 139 3.83 0.50 -28.37
C LEU A 139 4.35 -0.93 -28.51
N ALA A 140 5.64 -1.16 -28.69
CA ALA A 140 6.19 -2.50 -28.94
C ALA A 140 6.04 -3.43 -27.72
N GLY A 141 5.68 -4.69 -27.99
CA GLY A 141 5.68 -5.76 -26.99
C GLY A 141 7.09 -6.25 -26.71
N THR A 142 7.31 -6.82 -25.53
CA THR A 142 8.58 -7.47 -25.18
C THR A 142 8.32 -8.79 -24.44
N PRO A 143 9.34 -9.67 -24.31
CA PRO A 143 9.26 -10.84 -23.46
C PRO A 143 8.84 -10.59 -22.00
N LEU A 144 9.03 -9.38 -21.46
CA LEU A 144 8.59 -9.02 -20.10
C LEU A 144 7.29 -8.22 -20.09
N ALA A 145 6.91 -7.57 -21.19
CA ALA A 145 5.67 -6.83 -21.36
C ALA A 145 4.91 -7.34 -22.59
N GLN A 146 4.25 -8.49 -22.44
CA GLN A 146 3.71 -9.27 -23.57
C GLN A 146 2.35 -8.72 -24.07
N LYS A 147 2.31 -7.48 -24.59
CA LYS A 147 1.08 -6.83 -25.07
C LYS A 147 0.25 -7.67 -26.06
N ASP A 148 0.91 -8.59 -26.78
CA ASP A 148 0.31 -9.42 -27.83
C ASP A 148 -0.27 -10.74 -27.28
N ASP A 149 -0.11 -11.01 -25.98
CA ASP A 149 -0.81 -12.10 -25.31
C ASP A 149 -2.32 -11.85 -25.32
N ARG A 150 -3.09 -12.86 -25.75
CA ARG A 150 -4.56 -12.76 -25.88
C ARG A 150 -5.23 -12.38 -24.56
N ARG A 151 -4.77 -12.92 -23.44
CA ARG A 151 -5.33 -12.63 -22.11
C ARG A 151 -5.13 -11.16 -21.74
N ILE A 152 -3.97 -10.61 -22.05
CA ILE A 152 -3.65 -9.19 -21.83
C ILE A 152 -4.50 -8.31 -22.75
N GLN A 153 -4.65 -8.65 -24.03
CA GLN A 153 -5.50 -7.90 -24.96
C GLN A 153 -6.97 -7.92 -24.56
N ASP A 154 -7.50 -9.08 -24.14
CA ASP A 154 -8.89 -9.22 -23.68
C ASP A 154 -9.14 -8.40 -22.42
N LEU A 155 -8.22 -8.47 -21.44
CA LEU A 155 -8.30 -7.69 -20.23
C LEU A 155 -8.23 -6.18 -20.52
N ALA A 156 -7.25 -5.73 -21.32
CA ALA A 156 -7.13 -4.32 -21.70
C ALA A 156 -8.40 -3.80 -22.41
N ARG A 157 -8.98 -4.56 -23.34
CA ARG A 157 -10.26 -4.23 -23.98
C ARG A 157 -11.40 -4.12 -22.96
N SER A 158 -11.49 -5.07 -22.01
CA SER A 158 -12.55 -5.07 -21.00
C SER A 158 -12.46 -3.87 -20.06
N LEU A 159 -11.25 -3.51 -19.62
CA LEU A 159 -11.01 -2.38 -18.71
C LEU A 159 -11.29 -1.03 -19.37
N THR A 160 -11.11 -0.94 -20.69
CA THR A 160 -11.21 0.32 -21.44
C THR A 160 -12.50 0.48 -22.24
N ALA A 161 -13.42 -0.48 -22.18
CA ALA A 161 -14.63 -0.53 -23.03
C ALA A 161 -15.55 0.71 -22.93
N GLY A 162 -15.56 1.39 -21.78
CA GLY A 162 -16.37 2.59 -21.54
C GLY A 162 -15.62 3.92 -21.61
N ALA A 163 -14.31 3.90 -21.82
CA ALA A 163 -13.48 5.09 -21.79
C ALA A 163 -13.69 5.95 -23.04
N ARG A 164 -13.92 7.24 -22.84
CA ARG A 164 -14.02 8.26 -23.90
C ARG A 164 -12.73 9.06 -24.05
N THR A 165 -11.97 9.16 -22.97
CA THR A 165 -10.68 9.85 -22.94
C THR A 165 -9.55 8.87 -22.63
N GLU A 166 -8.35 9.17 -23.11
CA GLU A 166 -7.18 8.35 -22.83
C GLU A 166 -6.91 8.28 -21.32
N ARG A 167 -7.13 9.39 -20.62
CA ARG A 167 -7.01 9.47 -19.17
C ARG A 167 -7.93 8.48 -18.45
N GLU A 168 -9.19 8.34 -18.89
CA GLU A 168 -10.10 7.33 -18.33
C GLU A 168 -9.58 5.91 -18.55
N ALA A 169 -9.05 5.62 -19.74
CA ALA A 169 -8.47 4.31 -20.06
C ALA A 169 -7.22 4.02 -19.19
N VAL A 170 -6.31 4.99 -19.06
CA VAL A 170 -5.10 4.89 -18.22
C VAL A 170 -5.50 4.68 -16.76
N THR A 171 -6.41 5.50 -16.21
CA THR A 171 -6.87 5.36 -14.83
C THR A 171 -7.52 4.00 -14.58
N ALA A 172 -8.37 3.51 -15.50
CA ALA A 172 -9.01 2.19 -15.36
C ALA A 172 -7.98 1.05 -15.33
N ILE A 173 -6.96 1.10 -16.20
CA ILE A 173 -5.89 0.11 -16.26
C ILE A 173 -5.02 0.15 -14.99
N LEU A 174 -4.57 1.35 -14.59
CA LEU A 174 -3.71 1.49 -13.42
C LEU A 174 -4.42 1.09 -12.15
N ASN A 175 -5.69 1.48 -11.96
CA ASN A 175 -6.48 1.04 -10.81
C ASN A 175 -6.60 -0.48 -10.80
N HIS A 176 -6.85 -1.15 -11.93
CA HIS A 176 -6.87 -2.60 -11.97
C HIS A 176 -5.56 -3.24 -11.50
N VAL A 177 -4.40 -2.72 -11.95
CA VAL A 177 -3.08 -3.20 -11.53
C VAL A 177 -2.87 -2.96 -10.03
N ILE A 178 -3.14 -1.75 -9.54
CA ILE A 178 -3.01 -1.36 -8.12
C ILE A 178 -3.89 -2.24 -7.23
N ASP A 179 -5.12 -2.54 -7.68
CA ASP A 179 -6.10 -3.28 -6.88
C ASP A 179 -5.84 -4.79 -6.89
N ARG A 180 -5.37 -5.32 -8.03
CA ARG A 180 -5.25 -6.75 -8.25
C ARG A 180 -3.92 -7.33 -7.79
N LEU A 181 -2.86 -6.53 -7.83
CA LEU A 181 -1.51 -6.97 -7.51
C LEU A 181 -1.18 -6.69 -6.04
N ALA A 182 -0.37 -7.56 -5.45
CA ALA A 182 0.18 -7.41 -4.12
C ALA A 182 1.70 -7.42 -4.20
N TYR A 183 2.36 -6.57 -3.39
CA TYR A 183 3.80 -6.53 -3.40
C TYR A 183 4.40 -7.75 -2.68
N ARG A 184 5.39 -8.37 -3.32
CA ARG A 184 6.34 -9.32 -2.75
C ARG A 184 7.70 -9.00 -3.30
N TYR A 185 8.70 -9.03 -2.44
CA TYR A 185 10.06 -8.66 -2.80
C TYR A 185 10.70 -9.58 -3.85
N ASP A 186 10.54 -10.90 -3.70
CA ASP A 186 11.09 -11.92 -4.61
C ASP A 186 9.92 -12.74 -5.19
N PRO A 187 9.16 -12.15 -6.14
CA PRO A 187 8.11 -12.88 -6.82
C PRO A 187 8.72 -13.97 -7.72
N PRO A 188 7.98 -15.05 -8.00
CA PRO A 188 8.50 -16.15 -8.82
C PRO A 188 8.80 -15.74 -10.27
N ALA A 189 8.21 -14.64 -10.73
CA ALA A 189 8.40 -14.08 -12.06
C ALA A 189 8.21 -12.55 -12.04
N HIS A 190 8.78 -11.88 -13.03
CA HIS A 190 8.72 -10.40 -13.15
C HIS A 190 8.00 -9.93 -14.41
N ASP A 191 7.53 -10.83 -15.26
CA ASP A 191 6.87 -10.49 -16.53
C ASP A 191 5.37 -10.23 -16.36
N ALA A 192 4.78 -9.53 -17.33
CA ALA A 192 3.41 -9.00 -17.22
C ALA A 192 2.34 -10.09 -17.10
N ILE A 193 2.43 -11.17 -17.87
CA ILE A 193 1.39 -12.21 -17.79
C ILE A 193 1.46 -12.98 -16.48
N SER A 194 2.67 -13.35 -16.04
CA SER A 194 2.86 -14.00 -14.73
C SER A 194 2.41 -13.10 -13.58
N ALA A 195 2.64 -11.79 -13.69
CA ALA A 195 2.17 -10.80 -12.74
C ALA A 195 0.63 -10.78 -12.64
N LEU A 196 -0.06 -10.70 -13.78
CA LEU A 196 -1.53 -10.59 -13.84
C LEU A 196 -2.22 -11.88 -13.39
N GLU A 197 -1.64 -13.06 -13.65
CA GLU A 197 -2.19 -14.35 -13.22
C GLU A 197 -1.87 -14.66 -11.75
N GLY A 198 -0.61 -14.44 -11.34
CA GLY A 198 -0.14 -14.74 -9.98
C GLY A 198 -0.58 -13.72 -8.93
N GLY A 199 -0.77 -12.46 -9.32
CA GLY A 199 -1.22 -11.39 -8.43
C GLY A 199 -0.21 -10.94 -7.38
N VAL A 200 1.02 -11.45 -7.41
CA VAL A 200 2.07 -11.17 -6.42
C VAL A 200 3.38 -10.81 -7.13
N VAL A 201 3.87 -9.59 -6.92
CA VAL A 201 4.90 -8.96 -7.77
C VAL A 201 5.79 -7.98 -7.00
N ASN A 202 6.93 -7.58 -7.58
CA ASN A 202 7.68 -6.39 -7.13
C ASN A 202 7.53 -5.24 -8.14
N CYS A 203 8.32 -4.17 -8.00
CA CYS A 203 8.26 -2.96 -8.83
C CYS A 203 8.34 -3.26 -10.34
N GLN A 204 9.14 -4.25 -10.72
CA GLN A 204 9.23 -4.70 -12.10
C GLN A 204 7.91 -5.28 -12.60
N GLY A 205 7.26 -6.13 -11.81
CA GLY A 205 5.96 -6.72 -12.20
C GLY A 205 4.85 -5.68 -12.28
N TYR A 206 4.80 -4.71 -11.35
CA TYR A 206 3.88 -3.56 -11.44
C TYR A 206 4.10 -2.77 -12.73
N ALA A 207 5.35 -2.42 -13.03
CA ALA A 207 5.69 -1.68 -14.24
C ALA A 207 5.36 -2.47 -15.51
N HIS A 208 5.77 -3.74 -15.59
CA HIS A 208 5.54 -4.59 -16.75
C HIS A 208 4.07 -4.88 -17.02
N ALA A 209 3.29 -5.22 -15.98
CA ALA A 209 1.84 -5.43 -16.10
C ALA A 209 1.13 -4.16 -16.62
N SER A 210 1.49 -3.01 -16.05
CA SER A 210 0.91 -1.71 -16.44
C SER A 210 1.24 -1.37 -17.89
N VAL A 211 2.52 -1.42 -18.31
CA VAL A 211 2.89 -1.10 -19.69
C VAL A 211 2.33 -2.13 -20.69
N ALA A 212 2.22 -3.41 -20.34
CA ALA A 212 1.65 -4.41 -21.23
C ALA A 212 0.16 -4.16 -21.50
N LEU A 213 -0.62 -3.85 -20.46
CA LEU A 213 -2.05 -3.51 -20.59
C LEU A 213 -2.25 -2.20 -21.36
N LEU A 214 -1.47 -1.16 -21.04
CA LEU A 214 -1.52 0.13 -21.74
C LEU A 214 -1.19 -0.03 -23.23
N ARG A 215 -0.10 -0.73 -23.56
CA ARG A 215 0.29 -0.99 -24.95
C ARG A 215 -0.72 -1.85 -25.69
N ALA A 216 -1.36 -2.80 -25.01
CA ALA A 216 -2.44 -3.60 -25.58
C ALA A 216 -3.72 -2.79 -25.86
N ALA A 217 -3.96 -1.73 -25.08
CA ALA A 217 -4.99 -0.71 -25.33
C ALA A 217 -4.59 0.34 -26.39
N GLY A 218 -3.39 0.22 -26.99
CA GLY A 218 -2.90 1.17 -27.99
C GLY A 218 -2.32 2.45 -27.41
N ILE A 219 -2.00 2.48 -26.11
CA ILE A 219 -1.45 3.64 -25.40
C ILE A 219 0.08 3.45 -25.24
N PRO A 220 0.92 4.37 -25.76
CA PRO A 220 2.36 4.30 -25.59
C PRO A 220 2.76 4.47 -24.12
N ALA A 221 3.50 3.49 -23.62
CA ALA A 221 3.98 3.49 -22.25
C ALA A 221 5.40 2.93 -22.21
N ARG A 222 6.26 3.48 -21.37
CA ARG A 222 7.66 3.05 -21.19
C ARG A 222 7.97 2.77 -19.73
N VAL A 223 8.90 1.85 -19.50
CA VAL A 223 9.42 1.58 -18.15
C VAL A 223 10.46 2.64 -17.84
N ALA A 224 10.34 3.28 -16.69
CA ALA A 224 11.33 4.18 -16.13
C ALA A 224 12.00 3.52 -14.93
N VAL A 225 13.30 3.75 -14.77
CA VAL A 225 14.08 3.23 -13.65
C VAL A 225 14.87 4.32 -12.97
N GLY A 226 15.21 4.07 -11.71
CA GLY A 226 16.06 4.96 -10.95
C GLY A 226 16.19 4.55 -9.50
N ILE A 227 16.33 5.54 -8.61
CA ILE A 227 16.50 5.33 -7.17
C ILE A 227 15.32 5.96 -6.42
N SER A 228 14.69 5.19 -5.53
CA SER A 228 13.76 5.70 -4.53
C SER A 228 14.47 5.98 -3.20
N LEU A 229 13.96 6.95 -2.43
CA LEU A 229 14.45 7.22 -1.07
C LEU A 229 13.58 6.57 0.00
N ALA A 230 14.21 6.18 1.12
CA ALA A 230 13.49 5.72 2.30
C ALA A 230 12.95 6.86 3.18
N LYS A 231 13.03 8.13 2.73
CA LYS A 231 12.56 9.26 3.53
C LYS A 231 11.04 9.28 3.61
N ALA A 232 10.52 9.45 4.83
CA ALA A 232 9.09 9.58 5.05
C ALA A 232 8.64 11.03 4.83
N TRP A 233 7.50 11.22 4.18
CA TRP A 233 6.82 12.51 4.05
C TRP A 233 5.39 12.40 4.54
N ARG A 234 4.80 13.54 4.92
CA ARG A 234 3.53 13.59 5.63
C ARG A 234 2.54 14.51 4.94
N VAL A 235 1.27 14.08 4.95
CA VAL A 235 0.15 14.83 4.38
C VAL A 235 -0.92 15.05 5.45
N PRO A 236 -1.29 16.31 5.74
CA PRO A 236 -2.43 16.60 6.60
C PRO A 236 -3.73 16.08 5.99
N ASN A 237 -4.57 15.45 6.81
CA ASN A 237 -5.90 14.96 6.47
C ASN A 237 -6.91 15.35 7.56
N ALA A 238 -8.21 15.30 7.26
CA ALA A 238 -9.28 15.71 8.18
C ALA A 238 -9.19 15.02 9.56
N ASP A 239 -8.79 13.73 9.58
CA ASP A 239 -8.73 12.89 10.78
C ASP A 239 -7.31 12.76 11.36
N GLY A 240 -6.31 13.52 10.87
CA GLY A 240 -4.92 13.43 11.35
C GLY A 240 -3.87 13.62 10.26
N THR A 241 -2.80 12.83 10.30
CA THR A 241 -1.72 12.89 9.31
C THR A 241 -1.49 11.53 8.67
N VAL A 242 -1.38 11.52 7.34
CA VAL A 242 -0.99 10.35 6.55
C VAL A 242 0.51 10.41 6.29
N THR A 243 1.22 9.34 6.64
CA THR A 243 2.66 9.20 6.39
C THR A 243 2.90 8.27 5.22
N PHE A 244 3.71 8.75 4.27
CA PHE A 244 4.18 8.02 3.10
C PHE A 244 5.67 7.73 3.24
N LYS A 245 6.07 6.49 3.01
CA LYS A 245 7.46 6.06 3.05
C LYS A 245 7.70 4.92 2.07
N MET A 246 8.87 4.92 1.45
CA MET A 246 9.30 3.93 0.47
C MET A 246 10.53 3.18 0.96
N GLY A 247 10.92 2.12 0.25
CA GLY A 247 12.27 1.55 0.39
C GLY A 247 13.31 2.43 -0.30
N GLN A 248 14.53 2.42 0.21
CA GLN A 248 15.65 3.07 -0.48
C GLN A 248 16.33 2.08 -1.41
N GLY A 249 16.49 2.46 -2.67
CA GLY A 249 17.22 1.64 -3.64
C GLY A 249 16.66 1.72 -5.04
N ARG A 250 17.02 0.75 -5.87
CA ARG A 250 16.66 0.71 -7.29
C ARG A 250 15.17 0.47 -7.48
N HIS A 251 14.45 1.41 -8.08
CA HIS A 251 13.01 1.32 -8.30
C HIS A 251 12.65 1.37 -9.78
N ALA A 252 11.51 0.78 -10.13
CA ALA A 252 10.95 0.78 -11.48
C ALA A 252 9.51 1.26 -11.44
N TRP A 253 9.16 2.16 -12.35
CA TRP A 253 7.83 2.71 -12.52
C TRP A 253 7.55 2.90 -14.03
N ILE A 254 6.49 3.64 -14.39
CA ILE A 254 6.10 3.83 -15.78
C ILE A 254 5.99 5.30 -16.16
N GLU A 255 6.11 5.57 -17.45
CA GLU A 255 5.69 6.84 -18.04
C GLU A 255 4.73 6.56 -19.19
N VAL A 256 3.65 7.32 -19.28
CA VAL A 256 2.58 7.19 -20.28
C VAL A 256 2.54 8.45 -21.14
N TYR A 257 2.47 8.29 -22.45
CA TYR A 257 2.47 9.43 -23.37
C TYR A 257 1.05 9.86 -23.72
N TYR A 258 0.68 11.08 -23.35
CA TYR A 258 -0.56 11.72 -23.77
C TYR A 258 -0.29 12.66 -24.96
N PRO A 259 -1.11 12.67 -26.03
CA PRO A 259 -0.92 13.54 -27.20
C PRO A 259 -0.88 15.04 -26.86
N ASP A 260 -1.62 15.46 -25.84
CA ASP A 260 -1.77 16.85 -25.44
C ASP A 260 -0.84 17.28 -24.30
N LEU A 261 -0.12 16.34 -23.67
CA LEU A 261 0.75 16.62 -22.51
C LEU A 261 2.18 16.07 -22.64
N GLY A 262 2.39 15.08 -23.49
CA GLY A 262 3.64 14.31 -23.55
C GLY A 262 3.72 13.23 -22.47
N TRP A 263 4.94 12.90 -22.04
CA TRP A 263 5.18 11.82 -21.07
C TRP A 263 4.80 12.23 -19.65
N ILE A 264 3.88 11.49 -19.02
CA ILE A 264 3.46 11.64 -17.63
C ILE A 264 3.91 10.41 -16.83
N PRO A 265 4.68 10.58 -15.74
CA PRO A 265 5.12 9.49 -14.89
C PRO A 265 4.03 9.03 -13.91
N TYR A 266 3.95 7.72 -13.70
CA TYR A 266 3.09 7.06 -12.71
C TYR A 266 3.90 5.98 -12.00
N ASP A 267 3.71 5.82 -10.69
CA ASP A 267 4.25 4.68 -9.94
C ASP A 267 3.12 3.81 -9.37
N PRO A 268 2.69 2.77 -10.12
CA PRO A 268 1.59 1.90 -9.71
C PRO A 268 1.87 1.12 -8.42
N GLN A 269 3.12 1.05 -7.95
CA GLN A 269 3.45 0.31 -6.73
C GLN A 269 3.26 1.15 -5.47
N SER A 270 3.75 2.40 -5.46
CA SER A 270 3.91 3.14 -4.20
C SER A 270 3.05 4.38 -4.08
N THR A 271 3.14 5.28 -5.06
CA THR A 271 2.40 6.54 -5.10
C THR A 271 1.18 6.46 -6.01
N HIS A 272 0.93 5.28 -6.58
CA HIS A 272 -0.19 4.91 -7.42
C HIS A 272 -0.26 5.76 -8.71
N LEU A 273 -0.91 6.92 -8.63
CA LEU A 273 -1.21 7.73 -9.82
C LEU A 273 -0.31 8.98 -9.98
N PHE A 274 0.82 9.04 -9.28
CA PHE A 274 1.85 10.05 -9.49
C PHE A 274 3.24 9.52 -9.13
N VAL A 275 4.28 10.35 -9.31
CA VAL A 275 5.66 10.10 -8.84
C VAL A 275 6.08 11.25 -7.93
N SER A 276 6.63 10.94 -6.75
CA SER A 276 7.04 11.93 -5.75
C SER A 276 8.43 12.50 -6.00
N VAL A 277 8.82 13.53 -5.22
CA VAL A 277 10.18 14.09 -5.22
C VAL A 277 11.26 13.15 -4.68
N TYR A 278 10.87 11.97 -4.18
CA TYR A 278 11.78 10.94 -3.67
C TYR A 278 12.10 9.85 -4.68
N HIS A 279 11.81 10.09 -5.96
CA HIS A 279 12.27 9.28 -7.07
C HIS A 279 13.36 10.04 -7.80
N VAL A 280 14.46 9.39 -8.13
CA VAL A 280 15.51 9.96 -8.99
C VAL A 280 15.57 9.11 -10.24
N ARG A 281 15.11 9.64 -11.37
CA ARG A 281 15.11 8.94 -12.67
C ARG A 281 16.54 8.79 -13.19
N GLU A 282 16.88 7.61 -13.69
CA GLU A 282 18.15 7.30 -14.35
C GLU A 282 17.97 6.96 -15.83
N GLY A 283 16.90 6.24 -16.20
CA GLY A 283 16.70 5.83 -17.60
C GLY A 283 15.29 5.35 -17.91
N VAL A 284 15.00 5.23 -19.21
CA VAL A 284 13.73 4.71 -19.76
C VAL A 284 13.93 3.73 -20.91
N GLY A 285 13.05 2.73 -21.02
CA GLY A 285 13.13 1.69 -22.04
C GLY A 285 11.80 0.99 -22.31
N LEU A 286 11.78 0.00 -23.20
CA LEU A 286 10.58 -0.82 -23.44
C LEU A 286 10.31 -1.76 -22.28
N ASP A 287 11.35 -2.29 -21.66
CA ASP A 287 11.29 -3.02 -20.41
C ASP A 287 12.57 -2.85 -19.60
N ILE A 288 12.61 -3.48 -18.43
CA ILE A 288 13.72 -3.33 -17.49
C ILE A 288 15.10 -3.72 -18.05
N ARG A 289 15.15 -4.62 -19.05
CA ARG A 289 16.42 -5.12 -19.61
C ARG A 289 17.12 -4.07 -20.49
N ASP A 290 16.35 -3.12 -21.01
CA ASP A 290 16.89 -1.99 -21.78
C ASP A 290 17.61 -0.96 -20.90
N VAL A 291 17.33 -0.96 -19.59
CA VAL A 291 17.76 0.09 -18.65
C VAL A 291 18.39 -0.43 -17.36
N ALA A 292 18.65 -1.74 -17.28
CA ALA A 292 19.38 -2.33 -16.17
C ALA A 292 20.88 -2.07 -16.29
N THR A 293 21.50 -1.62 -15.19
CA THR A 293 22.96 -1.61 -15.07
C THR A 293 23.51 -3.02 -15.31
N THR A 294 24.55 -3.12 -16.13
CA THR A 294 25.09 -4.41 -16.55
C THR A 294 26.55 -4.52 -16.15
N THR A 295 26.90 -5.62 -15.49
CA THR A 295 28.28 -5.97 -15.16
C THR A 295 28.71 -7.13 -16.04
N THR A 296 29.89 -7.01 -16.64
CA THR A 296 30.53 -8.03 -17.45
C THR A 296 31.95 -8.24 -16.98
N ALA A 297 32.40 -9.50 -16.93
CA ALA A 297 33.78 -9.80 -16.56
C ALA A 297 34.23 -11.11 -17.21
N SER A 298 35.55 -11.27 -17.31
CA SER A 298 36.17 -12.50 -17.83
C SER A 298 37.24 -13.02 -16.86
N PRO A 299 37.27 -14.32 -16.55
CA PRO A 299 36.33 -15.35 -17.00
C PRO A 299 35.02 -15.37 -16.20
N THR A 300 35.02 -14.85 -14.97
CA THR A 300 33.88 -14.92 -14.04
C THR A 300 33.53 -13.54 -13.50
N LEU A 301 32.27 -13.36 -13.12
CA LEU A 301 31.84 -12.15 -12.41
C LEU A 301 32.48 -12.07 -11.01
N PRO A 302 32.83 -10.85 -10.55
CA PRO A 302 33.26 -10.64 -9.17
C PRO A 302 32.10 -10.77 -8.19
N ALA A 303 32.41 -10.92 -6.90
CA ALA A 303 31.42 -10.61 -5.86
C ALA A 303 31.13 -9.10 -5.90
N ILE A 304 29.85 -8.73 -5.79
CA ILE A 304 29.39 -7.34 -5.90
C ILE A 304 28.62 -6.95 -4.65
N ARG A 305 28.89 -5.76 -4.15
CA ARG A 305 28.10 -5.09 -3.11
C ARG A 305 27.73 -3.70 -3.61
N GLU A 306 26.53 -3.25 -3.29
CA GLU A 306 26.14 -1.86 -3.48
C GLU A 306 25.50 -1.36 -2.19
N SER A 307 25.81 -0.12 -1.84
CA SER A 307 25.02 0.65 -0.89
C SER A 307 24.52 1.91 -1.59
N VAL A 308 23.23 2.17 -1.45
CA VAL A 308 22.62 3.43 -1.86
C VAL A 308 22.26 4.16 -0.59
N ASN A 309 22.80 5.36 -0.41
CA ASN A 309 22.47 6.29 0.66
C ASN A 309 21.85 7.54 0.03
N GLY A 310 20.63 7.89 0.42
CA GLY A 310 19.99 9.08 -0.12
C GLY A 310 19.23 9.85 0.96
N ASP A 311 19.22 11.17 0.83
CA ASP A 311 18.44 12.06 1.69
C ASP A 311 17.81 13.19 0.87
N GLY A 312 16.65 13.67 1.35
CA GLY A 312 15.98 14.85 0.83
C GLY A 312 16.35 16.08 1.64
N GLU A 313 16.91 17.09 1.01
CA GLU A 313 17.27 18.38 1.58
C GLU A 313 16.36 19.48 1.02
N GLN A 314 16.25 20.60 1.75
CA GLN A 314 15.55 21.81 1.26
C GLN A 314 14.11 21.54 0.78
N GLU A 315 13.39 20.76 1.57
CA GLU A 315 12.09 20.21 1.18
C GLU A 315 10.98 21.23 1.37
N THR A 316 10.11 21.37 0.38
CA THR A 316 8.91 22.20 0.47
C THR A 316 7.71 21.40 -0.02
N PHE A 317 6.77 21.15 0.90
CA PHE A 317 5.51 20.48 0.60
C PHE A 317 4.35 21.47 0.78
N ARG A 318 3.65 21.78 -0.31
CA ARG A 318 2.41 22.56 -0.31
C ARG A 318 1.31 21.66 -0.83
N ILE A 319 0.80 20.80 0.04
CA ILE A 319 -0.16 19.75 -0.32
C ILE A 319 -1.44 19.96 0.47
N ALA A 320 -2.57 19.98 -0.23
CA ALA A 320 -3.90 19.90 0.33
C ALA A 320 -4.51 18.52 0.01
N THR A 321 -5.42 18.07 0.87
CA THR A 321 -6.17 16.83 0.68
C THR A 321 -7.63 17.12 0.39
N THR A 322 -8.20 16.33 -0.51
CA THR A 322 -9.66 16.28 -0.71
C THR A 322 -10.10 14.82 -0.60
N ARG A 323 -11.00 14.54 0.33
CA ARG A 323 -11.57 13.21 0.55
C ARG A 323 -12.77 13.06 -0.37
N GLN A 324 -12.77 12.10 -1.29
CA GLN A 324 -14.00 11.71 -1.99
C GLN A 324 -14.39 10.30 -1.61
N THR A 325 -15.67 10.14 -1.27
CA THR A 325 -16.32 8.86 -1.05
C THR A 325 -16.97 8.41 -2.35
N ARG A 326 -16.27 7.60 -3.16
CA ARG A 326 -16.86 6.68 -4.15
C ARG A 326 -15.79 5.74 -4.73
N THR A 327 -16.16 4.46 -4.80
CA THR A 327 -15.40 3.26 -5.20
C THR A 327 -15.01 3.18 -6.69
N PRO A 328 -14.11 2.23 -7.09
CA PRO A 328 -13.56 1.08 -6.34
C PRO A 328 -12.16 1.35 -5.75
N ARG A 329 -12.00 1.22 -4.41
CA ARG A 329 -11.49 0.10 -3.57
C ARG A 329 -9.99 -0.21 -3.75
N ASN A 330 -9.27 -0.16 -2.62
CA ASN A 330 -7.84 0.05 -2.38
C ASN A 330 -7.41 1.52 -2.52
N PHE A 331 -6.56 1.96 -1.58
CA PHE A 331 -6.24 3.37 -1.31
C PHE A 331 -5.53 4.00 -2.50
N VAL A 332 -6.24 4.61 -3.44
CA VAL A 332 -5.60 5.39 -4.51
C VAL A 332 -5.24 6.76 -3.96
N VAL A 333 -3.95 7.08 -4.00
CA VAL A 333 -3.48 8.45 -3.84
C VAL A 333 -3.34 9.02 -5.23
N SER A 334 -4.22 9.95 -5.57
CA SER A 334 -4.33 10.52 -6.91
C SER A 334 -4.25 12.03 -6.83
N SER A 335 -3.75 12.67 -7.88
CA SER A 335 -4.12 14.05 -8.15
C SER A 335 -5.63 14.14 -8.41
N GLU A 336 -6.30 15.22 -7.97
CA GLU A 336 -7.75 15.39 -8.16
C GLU A 336 -8.13 15.21 -9.64
N VAL A 337 -9.23 14.50 -9.92
CA VAL A 337 -9.76 14.36 -11.28
C VAL A 337 -10.87 15.39 -11.44
N ARG A 338 -10.62 16.49 -12.15
CA ARG A 338 -11.69 17.40 -12.57
C ARG A 338 -12.18 16.99 -13.94
N GLU A 339 -13.33 16.34 -13.99
CA GLU A 339 -14.12 16.33 -15.22
C GLU A 339 -14.65 17.75 -15.45
N PRO A 340 -14.59 18.29 -16.69
CA PRO A 340 -15.38 19.46 -17.00
C PRO A 340 -16.85 19.08 -16.76
N THR A 341 -17.52 19.78 -15.85
CA THR A 341 -18.96 19.66 -15.68
C THR A 341 -19.59 20.04 -17.02
N VAL A 342 -19.93 19.06 -17.85
CA VAL A 342 -20.95 19.29 -18.86
C VAL A 342 -22.23 19.40 -18.06
N VAL A 343 -22.64 20.63 -17.78
CA VAL A 343 -24.02 20.92 -17.44
C VAL A 343 -24.80 20.54 -18.69
N VAL A 344 -25.16 19.26 -18.82
CA VAL A 344 -26.28 18.87 -19.65
C VAL A 344 -27.47 19.44 -18.92
N MET A 345 -27.85 20.69 -19.24
CA MET A 345 -29.20 21.11 -19.00
C MET A 345 -30.06 20.05 -19.66
N ALA A 346 -30.77 19.25 -18.86
CA ALA A 346 -31.81 18.41 -19.40
C ALA A 346 -32.69 19.32 -20.28
N PRO A 347 -33.01 18.93 -21.52
CA PRO A 347 -34.03 19.65 -22.26
C PRO A 347 -35.26 19.73 -21.36
N PRO A 348 -35.94 20.89 -21.28
CA PRO A 348 -37.07 21.06 -20.38
C PRO A 348 -38.05 19.90 -20.60
N PRO A 349 -38.63 19.33 -19.52
CA PRO A 349 -39.56 18.21 -19.66
C PRO A 349 -40.64 18.61 -20.68
N ALA A 350 -40.93 17.70 -21.61
CA ALA A 350 -42.00 17.91 -22.57
C ALA A 350 -43.28 18.30 -21.79
N PRO A 351 -44.01 19.33 -22.25
CA PRO A 351 -45.23 19.74 -21.56
C PRO A 351 -46.15 18.52 -21.41
N PRO A 352 -46.80 18.35 -20.23
CA PRO A 352 -47.71 17.23 -20.04
C PRO A 352 -48.79 17.24 -21.13
N PRO A 353 -49.27 16.06 -21.58
CA PRO A 353 -50.28 15.99 -22.62
C PRO A 353 -51.49 16.83 -22.21
N THR A 354 -51.96 17.66 -23.12
CA THR A 354 -53.07 18.57 -22.89
C THR A 354 -54.32 17.75 -22.57
N VAL A 355 -54.69 17.71 -21.29
CA VAL A 355 -55.98 17.13 -20.88
C VAL A 355 -57.05 18.08 -21.42
N THR A 356 -57.76 17.64 -22.45
CA THR A 356 -58.89 18.39 -23.00
C THR A 356 -60.06 18.23 -22.01
N PRO A 357 -60.58 19.31 -21.41
CA PRO A 357 -61.70 19.21 -20.48
C PRO A 357 -62.98 18.79 -21.24
N PRO A 358 -63.84 17.95 -20.65
CA PRO A 358 -65.11 17.58 -21.26
C PRO A 358 -66.05 18.80 -21.35
N PRO A 359 -66.97 18.84 -22.34
CA PRO A 359 -67.81 20.00 -22.61
C PRO A 359 -68.80 20.29 -21.46
N PRO A 360 -69.19 21.56 -21.26
CA PRO A 360 -69.91 22.01 -20.07
C PRO A 360 -71.37 21.55 -20.05
N ALA A 361 -71.83 21.08 -18.89
CA ALA A 361 -73.25 20.87 -18.59
C ALA A 361 -73.88 22.16 -18.05
N THR A 362 -75.08 22.47 -18.54
CA THR A 362 -75.90 23.65 -18.25
C THR A 362 -76.38 23.73 -16.80
N LEU A 363 -76.24 24.90 -16.15
CA LEU A 363 -76.74 25.19 -14.81
C LEU A 363 -78.10 25.94 -14.85
N PRO A 364 -79.09 25.58 -14.00
CA PRO A 364 -80.30 26.38 -13.75
C PRO A 364 -80.09 27.51 -12.70
N PRO A 365 -81.01 28.48 -12.59
CA PRO A 365 -80.72 29.85 -12.12
C PRO A 365 -80.74 30.08 -10.60
N ILE A 366 -80.03 31.15 -10.20
CA ILE A 366 -79.71 31.59 -8.83
C ILE A 366 -80.86 32.40 -8.19
N PRO A 367 -81.21 32.18 -6.91
CA PRO A 367 -81.99 33.14 -6.11
C PRO A 367 -81.10 34.09 -5.29
N ALA A 368 -81.60 35.33 -5.12
CA ALA A 368 -80.93 36.51 -4.56
C ALA A 368 -80.73 36.50 -3.01
N PRO A 369 -79.85 37.37 -2.46
CA PRO A 369 -79.39 37.30 -1.07
C PRO A 369 -80.21 38.20 -0.12
N PRO A 370 -80.23 37.91 1.20
CA PRO A 370 -80.54 38.91 2.22
C PRO A 370 -79.29 39.42 2.95
N ALA A 371 -79.33 40.69 3.36
CA ALA A 371 -78.33 41.42 4.13
C ALA A 371 -78.75 41.51 5.64
N PRO A 372 -78.15 42.36 6.50
CA PRO A 372 -77.00 42.07 7.36
C PRO A 372 -77.30 42.31 8.87
N THR A 373 -76.25 42.33 9.72
CA THR A 373 -76.11 42.86 11.12
C THR A 373 -76.00 41.82 12.27
N PRO A 374 -75.55 42.19 13.51
CA PRO A 374 -74.21 42.71 13.86
C PRO A 374 -73.62 42.13 15.18
N GLY A 375 -72.30 42.27 15.40
CA GLY A 375 -71.75 42.73 16.69
C GLY A 375 -71.22 41.72 17.75
N VAL A 376 -70.04 42.09 18.26
CA VAL A 376 -69.53 42.01 19.67
C VAL A 376 -68.58 40.83 20.03
N PRO A 377 -67.49 41.07 20.83
CA PRO A 377 -66.24 40.31 20.86
C PRO A 377 -65.95 39.60 22.23
N PRO A 378 -64.68 39.44 22.66
CA PRO A 378 -63.87 38.22 22.93
C PRO A 378 -64.04 37.68 24.39
N PRO A 379 -63.31 36.68 25.01
CA PRO A 379 -61.87 36.37 24.95
C PRO A 379 -61.52 34.84 25.22
N PRO A 380 -60.46 34.39 25.96
CA PRO A 380 -59.54 33.34 25.48
C PRO A 380 -59.46 32.04 26.33
N SER A 381 -58.60 31.11 25.87
CA SER A 381 -57.87 30.03 26.57
C SER A 381 -58.61 29.03 27.49
N ILE A 382 -58.73 27.74 27.07
CA ILE A 382 -58.86 26.60 28.00
C ILE A 382 -58.20 25.31 27.46
N THR A 383 -57.45 24.65 28.34
CA THR A 383 -56.79 23.33 28.35
C THR A 383 -57.75 22.13 28.11
N PRO A 384 -57.31 21.00 27.54
CA PRO A 384 -58.15 19.78 27.49
C PRO A 384 -57.92 18.84 28.70
N PRO A 385 -58.98 18.28 29.32
CA PRO A 385 -58.89 17.18 30.29
C PRO A 385 -59.40 15.81 29.77
N SER A 386 -59.02 14.80 30.57
CA SER A 386 -59.24 13.34 30.66
C SER A 386 -60.37 12.58 29.93
N PRO A 387 -60.17 11.25 29.71
CA PRO A 387 -61.17 10.31 29.19
C PRO A 387 -62.13 9.70 30.27
N PRO A 388 -63.31 9.17 29.86
CA PRO A 388 -64.40 8.70 30.74
C PRO A 388 -64.33 7.19 31.14
N PRO A 389 -65.24 6.66 32.01
CA PRO A 389 -64.90 5.67 33.03
C PRO A 389 -65.38 4.22 32.83
N VAL A 390 -64.93 3.43 33.80
CA VAL A 390 -64.99 1.98 34.11
C VAL A 390 -66.39 1.38 34.22
N THR A 391 -66.54 0.10 33.84
CA THR A 391 -67.67 -0.78 34.21
C THR A 391 -67.17 -1.95 35.07
N VAL A 392 -67.86 -2.23 36.18
CA VAL A 392 -67.55 -3.25 37.20
C VAL A 392 -68.42 -4.50 37.00
N THR A 393 -67.85 -5.70 37.19
CA THR A 393 -68.61 -6.98 37.32
C THR A 393 -68.04 -7.77 38.52
N PRO A 394 -68.88 -8.40 39.38
CA PRO A 394 -68.47 -9.03 40.66
C PRO A 394 -68.03 -10.52 40.55
N PRO A 395 -67.49 -11.14 41.62
CA PRO A 395 -66.60 -12.29 41.55
C PRO A 395 -67.29 -13.65 41.78
N PRO A 396 -66.65 -14.78 41.40
CA PRO A 396 -66.97 -16.09 41.96
C PRO A 396 -65.92 -16.62 42.94
N VAL A 397 -66.43 -17.49 43.81
CA VAL A 397 -65.91 -18.01 45.06
C VAL A 397 -64.99 -19.22 44.88
N THR A 398 -64.00 -19.30 45.76
CA THR A 398 -62.99 -20.35 45.95
C THR A 398 -63.59 -21.71 46.31
N VAL A 399 -63.11 -22.79 45.69
CA VAL A 399 -63.32 -24.18 46.16
C VAL A 399 -61.95 -24.85 46.31
N THR A 400 -61.66 -25.32 47.52
CA THR A 400 -60.42 -26.01 47.93
C THR A 400 -60.58 -27.53 47.78
N PRO A 401 -59.64 -28.26 47.15
CA PRO A 401 -59.59 -29.72 47.24
C PRO A 401 -58.70 -30.23 48.42
N PRO A 402 -58.93 -31.46 48.93
CA PRO A 402 -58.33 -32.00 50.16
C PRO A 402 -56.88 -32.50 49.99
N PRO A 403 -56.15 -32.78 51.09
CA PRO A 403 -54.71 -33.00 51.07
C PRO A 403 -54.34 -34.41 50.60
N VAL A 404 -53.29 -34.52 49.77
CA VAL A 404 -52.66 -35.79 49.41
C VAL A 404 -51.26 -35.82 50.02
N THR A 405 -51.06 -36.78 50.91
CA THR A 405 -49.77 -37.11 51.53
C THR A 405 -48.93 -37.91 50.53
N VAL A 406 -47.74 -37.42 50.15
CA VAL A 406 -46.74 -38.21 49.41
C VAL A 406 -45.35 -38.00 50.03
N THR A 407 -44.71 -39.13 50.31
CA THR A 407 -43.43 -39.38 50.99
C THR A 407 -42.22 -38.68 50.32
N PRO A 408 -41.22 -38.17 51.08
CA PRO A 408 -40.04 -37.54 50.49
C PRO A 408 -39.09 -38.55 49.83
N PRO A 409 -38.48 -38.21 48.66
CA PRO A 409 -37.40 -38.99 48.06
C PRO A 409 -36.05 -38.74 48.77
N PRO A 410 -35.02 -39.58 48.53
CA PRO A 410 -33.80 -39.64 49.33
C PRO A 410 -32.92 -38.39 49.18
N VAL A 411 -32.30 -37.98 50.29
CA VAL A 411 -31.24 -36.96 50.33
C VAL A 411 -30.08 -37.40 49.45
N THR A 412 -29.87 -36.71 48.33
CA THR A 412 -28.65 -36.86 47.53
C THR A 412 -27.62 -35.91 48.13
N VAL A 413 -26.60 -36.47 48.77
CA VAL A 413 -25.42 -35.72 49.22
C VAL A 413 -24.66 -35.28 47.96
N THR A 414 -24.66 -33.98 47.67
CA THR A 414 -23.81 -33.40 46.63
C THR A 414 -22.35 -33.53 47.09
N PRO A 415 -21.47 -34.27 46.40
CA PRO A 415 -20.05 -34.22 46.70
C PRO A 415 -19.53 -32.79 46.43
N PRO A 416 -18.48 -32.33 47.14
CA PRO A 416 -17.94 -30.99 46.92
C PRO A 416 -17.55 -30.81 45.44
N PRO A 417 -17.55 -29.56 44.92
CA PRO A 417 -17.23 -29.31 43.52
C PRO A 417 -15.84 -29.87 43.23
N VAL A 418 -15.80 -30.94 42.43
CA VAL A 418 -14.56 -31.39 41.82
C VAL A 418 -14.19 -30.31 40.82
N THR A 419 -13.17 -29.52 41.13
CA THR A 419 -12.48 -28.71 40.14
C THR A 419 -11.86 -29.68 39.13
N VAL A 420 -12.61 -29.99 38.07
CA VAL A 420 -12.03 -30.62 36.90
C VAL A 420 -11.20 -29.54 36.23
N THR A 421 -9.93 -29.47 36.59
CA THR A 421 -8.91 -28.82 35.76
C THR A 421 -8.80 -29.67 34.51
N ARG A 422 -9.72 -29.48 33.56
CA ARG A 422 -9.54 -30.01 32.21
C ARG A 422 -8.28 -29.31 31.71
N LYS A 423 -7.15 -30.02 31.66
CA LYS A 423 -6.06 -29.69 30.74
C LYS A 423 -6.74 -29.67 29.38
N GLN A 424 -7.15 -28.48 28.95
CA GLN A 424 -7.70 -28.30 27.61
C GLN A 424 -6.50 -28.47 26.69
N ASP A 425 -6.50 -29.56 25.95
CA ASP A 425 -5.47 -29.86 24.97
C ASP A 425 -5.34 -28.68 24.00
N LEU A 426 -4.20 -28.01 24.07
CA LEU A 426 -3.78 -26.99 23.12
C LEU A 426 -3.58 -27.70 21.78
N THR A 427 -4.58 -27.63 20.90
CA THR A 427 -4.76 -28.67 19.86
C THR A 427 -4.22 -28.28 18.49
N ARG A 428 -3.89 -27.01 18.25
CA ARG A 428 -3.32 -26.56 16.97
C ARG A 428 -2.38 -25.38 17.13
N PHE A 429 -1.13 -25.55 16.70
CA PHE A 429 -0.18 -24.45 16.52
C PHE A 429 -0.55 -23.63 15.28
N VAL A 430 -0.52 -22.31 15.42
CA VAL A 430 -0.78 -21.38 14.32
C VAL A 430 0.34 -20.35 14.24
N GLU A 431 0.69 -20.00 13.01
CA GLU A 431 1.52 -18.84 12.70
C GLU A 431 0.72 -17.87 11.84
N LEU A 432 0.72 -16.60 12.25
CA LEU A 432 0.00 -15.52 11.58
C LEU A 432 1.00 -14.39 11.27
N GLY A 433 0.81 -13.71 10.15
CA GLY A 433 1.57 -12.51 9.81
C GLY A 433 2.06 -12.49 8.37
N ASN A 434 2.89 -11.50 8.06
CA ASN A 434 3.54 -11.39 6.76
C ASN A 434 4.92 -12.07 6.82
N LEU A 435 4.94 -13.34 6.43
CA LEU A 435 6.08 -14.23 6.68
C LEU A 435 7.18 -14.15 5.60
N ASP A 436 6.95 -13.43 4.51
CA ASP A 436 7.83 -13.41 3.34
C ASP A 436 8.88 -12.29 3.40
N PHE A 437 10.15 -12.64 3.64
CA PHE A 437 11.29 -11.73 3.48
C PHE A 437 12.55 -12.50 3.03
N PRO A 438 13.52 -11.83 2.37
CA PRO A 438 14.76 -12.47 1.94
C PRO A 438 15.72 -12.75 3.10
N ALA A 439 16.16 -14.00 3.25
CA ALA A 439 17.28 -14.31 4.13
C ALA A 439 18.62 -13.71 3.61
N ALA A 440 18.76 -13.53 2.29
CA ALA A 440 19.90 -12.88 1.65
C ALA A 440 19.46 -12.06 0.42
N LEU A 441 19.96 -10.83 0.27
CA LEU A 441 19.65 -9.98 -0.88
C LEU A 441 20.44 -10.43 -2.13
N ARG A 442 19.74 -10.83 -3.19
CA ARG A 442 20.35 -11.14 -4.50
C ARG A 442 20.36 -9.91 -5.39
N ILE A 443 21.52 -9.27 -5.42
CA ILE A 443 21.75 -7.99 -6.11
C ILE A 443 21.86 -8.14 -7.64
N LEU A 444 22.26 -9.31 -8.14
CA LEU A 444 22.39 -9.60 -9.57
C LEU A 444 21.41 -10.69 -10.00
N SER A 445 20.98 -10.59 -11.25
CA SER A 445 20.38 -11.71 -11.99
C SER A 445 21.36 -12.89 -12.12
N ALA A 446 20.82 -14.05 -12.48
CA ALA A 446 21.66 -15.22 -12.77
C ALA A 446 22.66 -14.89 -13.90
N PRO A 447 23.94 -15.28 -13.76
CA PRO A 447 24.96 -14.96 -14.75
C PRO A 447 24.71 -15.69 -16.08
N GLU A 448 24.79 -14.95 -17.18
CA GLU A 448 24.80 -15.46 -18.55
C GLU A 448 26.26 -15.56 -19.03
N THR A 449 26.64 -16.68 -19.67
CA THR A 449 28.00 -16.87 -20.19
C THR A 449 27.99 -16.83 -21.72
N SER A 450 28.84 -16.00 -22.31
CA SER A 450 29.02 -15.91 -23.75
C SER A 450 30.47 -15.55 -24.09
N GLY A 451 31.07 -16.29 -25.03
CA GLY A 451 32.44 -16.01 -25.51
C GLY A 451 33.53 -16.04 -24.42
N GLY A 452 33.36 -16.84 -23.36
CA GLY A 452 34.31 -16.92 -22.24
C GLY A 452 34.17 -15.81 -21.19
N ALA A 453 33.22 -14.89 -21.36
CA ALA A 453 32.87 -13.86 -20.39
C ALA A 453 31.52 -14.17 -19.73
N GLN A 454 31.36 -13.70 -18.49
CA GLN A 454 30.09 -13.71 -17.78
C GLN A 454 29.49 -12.31 -17.74
N GLN A 455 28.17 -12.25 -17.87
CA GLN A 455 27.36 -11.04 -17.77
C GLN A 455 26.26 -11.26 -16.75
N ALA A 456 26.00 -10.25 -15.92
CA ALA A 456 24.77 -10.18 -15.14
C ALA A 456 24.21 -8.76 -15.17
N ARG A 457 22.88 -8.69 -15.13
CA ARG A 457 22.13 -7.45 -14.97
C ARG A 457 21.84 -7.22 -13.50
N ARG A 458 21.86 -5.95 -13.10
CA ARG A 458 21.44 -5.51 -11.78
C ARG A 458 19.97 -5.88 -11.54
N SER A 459 19.70 -6.44 -10.37
CA SER A 459 18.35 -6.69 -9.89
C SER A 459 17.74 -5.40 -9.31
N PHE A 460 16.45 -5.18 -9.55
CA PHE A 460 15.66 -4.06 -8.96
C PHE A 460 15.06 -4.44 -7.61
N ILE A 461 15.72 -5.35 -6.94
CA ILE A 461 15.38 -5.81 -5.62
C ILE A 461 15.82 -4.70 -4.64
N VAL A 462 14.84 -4.08 -3.96
CA VAL A 462 15.05 -2.99 -3.01
C VAL A 462 15.15 -3.56 -1.60
N GLU A 463 16.20 -3.19 -0.88
CA GLU A 463 16.25 -3.39 0.56
C GLU A 463 15.31 -2.37 1.24
N THR A 464 14.13 -2.83 1.63
CA THR A 464 13.14 -2.02 2.34
C THR A 464 13.39 -2.14 3.84
N ALA A 465 14.27 -1.26 4.32
CA ALA A 465 14.72 -1.29 5.69
C ALA A 465 14.77 0.08 6.33
N ASP A 466 14.48 0.12 7.62
CA ASP A 466 14.49 1.36 8.41
C ASP A 466 15.01 1.05 9.80
N TYR A 467 15.65 2.05 10.42
CA TYR A 467 16.22 1.90 11.74
C TYR A 467 15.12 1.57 12.75
N ALA A 468 15.08 0.32 13.19
CA ALA A 468 14.11 -0.17 14.16
C ALA A 468 14.28 0.52 15.53
N THR A 469 15.46 1.10 15.76
CA THR A 469 15.85 1.91 16.92
C THR A 469 15.92 3.41 16.62
N GLY A 470 15.35 3.84 15.49
CA GLY A 470 15.31 5.23 15.06
C GLY A 470 14.41 6.15 15.91
N PRO A 471 14.26 7.43 15.51
CA PRO A 471 13.54 8.45 16.27
C PRO A 471 12.02 8.23 16.32
N GLU A 472 11.48 7.31 15.53
CA GLU A 472 10.06 6.93 15.56
C GLU A 472 9.86 5.58 16.25
N GLU A 473 8.71 5.44 16.90
CA GLU A 473 8.14 4.17 17.34
C GLU A 473 7.14 3.70 16.30
N LEU A 474 7.25 2.45 15.88
CA LEU A 474 6.27 1.83 14.99
C LEU A 474 5.42 0.80 15.72
N GLY A 475 4.12 0.84 15.47
CA GLY A 475 3.17 -0.19 15.86
C GLY A 475 2.67 -0.97 14.65
N GLN A 476 2.55 -2.28 14.79
CA GLN A 476 1.90 -3.15 13.82
C GLN A 476 0.72 -3.85 14.44
N ARG A 477 -0.39 -3.78 13.73
CA ARG A 477 -1.60 -4.49 14.06
C ARG A 477 -1.53 -5.92 13.55
N PHE A 478 -2.09 -6.83 14.32
CA PHE A 478 -2.45 -8.17 13.87
C PHE A 478 -3.86 -8.51 14.36
N ALA A 479 -4.49 -9.46 13.68
CA ALA A 479 -5.81 -9.96 14.04
C ALA A 479 -5.71 -11.41 14.50
N VAL A 480 -6.57 -11.76 15.44
CA VAL A 480 -6.74 -13.10 15.98
C VAL A 480 -8.20 -13.45 15.79
N ASP A 481 -8.50 -14.49 15.02
CA ASP A 481 -9.88 -14.87 14.68
C ASP A 481 -10.50 -15.84 15.71
N GLU A 482 -9.66 -16.60 16.41
CA GLU A 482 -10.03 -17.61 17.40
C GLU A 482 -9.19 -17.40 18.67
N PRO A 483 -9.67 -17.77 19.87
CA PRO A 483 -8.89 -17.61 21.09
C PRO A 483 -7.47 -18.21 20.96
N LEU A 484 -6.45 -17.37 21.14
CA LEU A 484 -5.06 -17.72 20.88
C LEU A 484 -4.23 -17.59 22.15
N VAL A 485 -3.60 -18.67 22.58
CA VAL A 485 -2.52 -18.60 23.58
C VAL A 485 -1.26 -18.16 22.84
N LEU A 486 -0.98 -16.87 22.88
CA LEU A 486 0.20 -16.26 22.28
C LEU A 486 1.47 -16.71 23.02
N THR A 487 2.39 -17.34 22.30
CA THR A 487 3.67 -17.81 22.86
C THR A 487 4.84 -16.97 22.37
N GLN A 488 4.84 -16.57 21.09
CA GLN A 488 5.96 -15.87 20.49
C GLN A 488 5.50 -14.77 19.55
N LEU A 489 6.27 -13.68 19.55
CA LEU A 489 6.23 -12.62 18.54
C LEU A 489 7.59 -12.60 17.85
N SER A 490 7.65 -12.51 16.53
CA SER A 490 8.92 -12.39 15.80
C SER A 490 8.89 -11.22 14.83
N LEU A 491 10.03 -10.58 14.64
CA LEU A 491 10.26 -9.57 13.60
C LEU A 491 11.41 -10.01 12.70
N ALA A 492 11.31 -9.71 11.41
CA ALA A 492 12.42 -9.87 10.48
C ALA A 492 13.41 -8.71 10.67
N LEU A 493 14.52 -8.95 11.37
CA LEU A 493 15.51 -7.93 11.69
C LEU A 493 16.89 -8.28 11.12
N GLN A 494 17.63 -7.26 10.73
CA GLN A 494 19.06 -7.30 10.43
C GLN A 494 19.78 -6.37 11.41
N LYS A 495 20.79 -6.91 12.10
CA LYS A 495 21.68 -6.11 12.94
C LYS A 495 22.84 -5.60 12.09
N PHE A 496 23.20 -4.33 12.24
CA PHE A 496 24.34 -3.68 11.58
C PHE A 496 25.44 -3.27 12.56
N GLY A 497 25.12 -3.21 13.86
CA GLY A 497 26.07 -2.75 14.87
C GLY A 497 25.46 -2.65 16.27
N GLY A 498 26.29 -2.23 17.22
CA GLY A 498 25.94 -2.09 18.64
C GLY A 498 26.17 -3.35 19.47
N GLN A 499 26.41 -3.16 20.76
CA GLN A 499 26.70 -4.22 21.73
C GLN A 499 25.92 -4.07 23.04
N ALA A 500 25.54 -2.84 23.39
CA ALA A 500 24.90 -2.50 24.64
C ALA A 500 23.39 -2.31 24.48
N GLY A 501 22.65 -2.58 25.56
CA GLY A 501 21.20 -2.40 25.63
C GLY A 501 20.40 -3.63 25.26
N GLU A 502 19.09 -3.44 25.15
CA GLU A 502 18.09 -4.49 24.98
C GLU A 502 17.04 -4.10 23.95
N ILE A 503 16.42 -5.11 23.32
CA ILE A 503 15.25 -4.96 22.48
C ILE A 503 14.12 -5.89 22.94
N TRP A 504 12.86 -5.45 22.82
CA TRP A 504 11.67 -6.24 23.19
C TRP A 504 10.41 -5.73 22.48
N LEU A 505 9.32 -6.48 22.54
CA LEU A 505 8.02 -6.09 22.01
C LEU A 505 7.01 -5.83 23.13
N ASP A 506 6.41 -4.65 23.13
CA ASP A 506 5.20 -4.40 23.92
C ASP A 506 3.97 -4.81 23.11
N LEU A 507 3.00 -5.47 23.75
CA LEU A 507 1.71 -5.83 23.19
C LEU A 507 0.61 -4.91 23.75
N PHE A 508 -0.29 -4.40 22.91
CA PHE A 508 -1.40 -3.52 23.28
C PHE A 508 -2.75 -4.01 22.76
N GLU A 509 -3.82 -3.62 23.45
CA GLU A 509 -5.19 -3.67 22.95
C GLU A 509 -5.37 -2.69 21.77
N ASP A 510 -6.25 -3.02 20.83
CA ASP A 510 -6.73 -2.05 19.85
C ASP A 510 -7.72 -1.06 20.49
N GLN A 511 -7.46 0.23 20.33
CA GLN A 511 -8.35 1.31 20.74
C GLN A 511 -8.66 2.19 19.52
N GLY A 512 -9.70 1.81 18.77
CA GLY A 512 -10.15 2.55 17.60
C GLY A 512 -9.11 2.57 16.47
N GLY A 513 -8.44 1.44 16.22
CA GLY A 513 -7.41 1.34 15.17
C GLY A 513 -6.07 2.00 15.54
N LYS A 514 -5.79 2.11 16.84
CA LYS A 514 -4.52 2.61 17.40
C LYS A 514 -4.10 1.74 18.61
N PRO A 515 -2.80 1.64 18.93
CA PRO A 515 -2.36 1.03 20.18
C PRO A 515 -2.94 1.76 21.40
N GLY A 516 -3.71 1.04 22.23
CA GLY A 516 -4.36 1.54 23.43
C GLY A 516 -3.62 1.14 24.72
N ARG A 517 -4.30 0.40 25.60
CA ARG A 517 -3.73 -0.08 26.86
C ARG A 517 -2.74 -1.23 26.61
N ARG A 518 -1.59 -1.20 27.30
CA ARG A 518 -0.58 -2.27 27.22
C ARG A 518 -1.10 -3.53 27.92
N LEU A 519 -1.02 -4.67 27.22
CA LEU A 519 -1.42 -6.00 27.69
C LEU A 519 -0.27 -6.74 28.37
N THR A 520 0.89 -6.79 27.72
CA THR A 520 2.08 -7.49 28.21
C THR A 520 3.33 -6.96 27.50
N GLU A 521 4.50 -7.25 28.04
CA GLU A 521 5.78 -7.14 27.33
C GLU A 521 6.31 -8.54 27.03
N SER A 522 7.08 -8.68 25.95
CA SER A 522 7.85 -9.89 25.67
C SER A 522 9.11 -9.94 26.54
N ARG A 523 9.76 -11.10 26.56
CA ARG A 523 11.13 -11.23 27.05
C ARG A 523 12.05 -10.27 26.29
N ARG A 524 12.99 -9.69 27.04
CA ARG A 524 14.01 -8.78 26.51
C ARG A 524 15.20 -9.55 25.98
N LEU A 525 15.70 -9.14 24.82
CA LEU A 525 16.88 -9.70 24.17
C LEU A 525 18.04 -8.70 24.28
N ARG A 526 19.22 -9.15 24.71
CA ARG A 526 20.40 -8.29 24.77
C ARG A 526 20.99 -8.08 23.37
N VAL A 527 21.31 -6.84 23.03
CA VAL A 527 21.84 -6.46 21.71
C VAL A 527 23.13 -7.23 21.38
N GLY A 528 24.04 -7.38 22.34
CA GLY A 528 25.29 -8.12 22.16
C GLY A 528 25.12 -9.63 21.90
N GLN A 529 23.96 -10.21 22.22
CA GLN A 529 23.67 -11.64 21.95
C GLN A 529 23.11 -11.87 20.55
N LEU A 530 22.65 -10.82 19.88
CA LEU A 530 22.13 -10.90 18.51
C LEU A 530 23.31 -10.89 17.53
N LEU A 531 23.35 -11.92 16.68
CA LEU A 531 24.38 -12.09 15.68
C LEU A 531 24.38 -10.94 14.66
N ASP A 532 25.58 -10.49 14.28
CA ASP A 532 25.83 -9.61 13.15
C ASP A 532 26.28 -10.45 11.95
N ARG A 533 25.32 -11.16 11.35
CA ARG A 533 25.50 -11.90 10.11
C ARG A 533 24.64 -11.19 9.06
N GLY A 534 25.22 -10.61 8.02
CA GLY A 534 24.47 -9.83 7.02
C GLY A 534 23.19 -10.54 6.53
N GLY A 535 22.16 -9.77 6.21
CA GLY A 535 20.83 -10.26 5.83
C GLY A 535 19.81 -10.31 6.98
N TYR A 536 18.53 -10.41 6.62
CA TYR A 536 17.40 -10.46 7.55
C TYR A 536 17.17 -11.85 8.11
N ARG A 537 16.68 -11.91 9.35
CA ARG A 537 16.31 -13.15 10.03
C ARG A 537 15.19 -12.90 11.03
N TRP A 538 14.46 -13.96 11.36
CA TRP A 538 13.52 -13.90 12.48
C TRP A 538 14.29 -13.69 13.78
N VAL A 539 14.02 -12.56 14.42
CA VAL A 539 14.33 -12.32 15.83
C VAL A 539 13.05 -12.60 16.61
N THR A 540 13.09 -13.66 17.42
CA THR A 540 11.93 -14.16 18.17
C THR A 540 11.97 -13.66 19.59
N PHE A 541 10.83 -13.13 20.04
CA PHE A 541 10.58 -12.62 21.37
C PHE A 541 9.54 -13.51 22.05
N ASP A 542 9.96 -14.24 23.08
CA ASP A 542 9.05 -15.09 23.86
C ASP A 542 8.12 -14.23 24.71
N VAL A 543 6.84 -14.61 24.78
CA VAL A 543 5.84 -13.95 25.63
C VAL A 543 5.68 -14.77 26.91
N ASP A 544 6.51 -14.44 27.90
CA ASP A 544 6.47 -15.10 29.22
C ASP A 544 5.21 -14.66 29.98
N ALA A 545 4.17 -15.51 29.93
CA ALA A 545 3.21 -15.61 31.03
C ALA A 545 3.59 -16.84 31.85
N ALA A 546 3.47 -16.76 33.17
CA ALA A 546 3.81 -17.84 34.12
C ALA A 546 3.14 -19.21 33.82
N ASP A 547 2.18 -19.26 32.87
CA ASP A 547 1.39 -20.44 32.49
C ASP A 547 1.52 -20.85 31.00
N GLY A 548 2.61 -20.51 30.30
CA GLY A 548 2.89 -21.04 28.95
C GLY A 548 2.30 -20.22 27.78
N GLY A 549 2.10 -18.91 27.98
CA GLY A 549 1.69 -17.95 26.96
C GLY A 549 0.53 -17.06 27.39
N ARG A 550 0.21 -16.01 26.62
CA ARG A 550 -0.85 -15.05 26.91
C ARG A 550 -2.11 -15.39 26.11
N LEU A 551 -3.23 -15.69 26.79
CA LEU A 551 -4.52 -15.85 26.11
C LEU A 551 -5.01 -14.51 25.56
N LEU A 552 -5.23 -14.48 24.25
CA LEU A 552 -5.88 -13.41 23.50
C LEU A 552 -7.27 -13.89 23.08
N ALA A 553 -8.27 -13.04 23.28
CA ALA A 553 -9.60 -13.26 22.72
C ALA A 553 -9.58 -12.93 21.22
N PRO A 554 -10.58 -13.38 20.44
CA PRO A 554 -10.75 -12.91 19.07
C PRO A 554 -10.82 -11.38 19.03
N GLY A 555 -10.00 -10.76 18.19
CA GLY A 555 -9.85 -9.32 18.18
C GLY A 555 -8.61 -8.81 17.47
N ARG A 556 -8.37 -7.51 17.62
CA ARG A 556 -7.23 -6.80 17.04
C ARG A 556 -6.26 -6.40 18.15
N TYR A 557 -4.98 -6.54 17.86
CA TYR A 557 -3.91 -6.28 18.81
C TYR A 557 -2.75 -5.57 18.11
N TRP A 558 -1.94 -4.88 18.90
CA TRP A 558 -0.80 -4.11 18.41
C TRP A 558 0.49 -4.58 19.05
N MET A 559 1.55 -4.75 18.26
CA MET A 559 2.91 -4.93 18.76
C MET A 559 3.77 -3.70 18.44
N VAL A 560 4.59 -3.27 19.40
CA VAL A 560 5.49 -2.10 19.26
C VAL A 560 6.89 -2.50 19.68
N LEU A 561 7.87 -2.31 18.78
CA LEU A 561 9.28 -2.58 19.08
C LEU A 561 9.85 -1.51 20.01
N ARG A 562 10.47 -1.97 21.10
CA ARG A 562 11.18 -1.16 22.07
C ARG A 562 12.67 -1.49 22.04
N ALA A 563 13.48 -0.49 22.36
CA ALA A 563 14.92 -0.62 22.36
C ALA A 563 15.59 0.36 23.33
N THR A 564 16.74 -0.04 23.86
CA THR A 564 17.70 0.80 24.60
C THR A 564 19.12 0.54 24.09
N GLY A 565 20.06 1.43 24.42
CA GLY A 565 21.47 1.26 24.08
C GLY A 565 21.82 1.66 22.64
N ASP A 566 22.84 1.02 22.07
CA ASP A 566 23.50 1.42 20.82
C ASP A 566 23.19 0.47 19.65
N GLY A 567 22.24 -0.45 19.83
CA GLY A 567 21.85 -1.41 18.81
C GLY A 567 21.35 -0.75 17.54
N ILE A 568 22.01 -1.05 16.43
CA ILE A 568 21.62 -0.59 15.09
C ILE A 568 20.97 -1.76 14.38
N PHE A 569 19.65 -1.69 14.24
CA PHE A 569 18.86 -2.71 13.56
C PHE A 569 18.08 -2.07 12.44
N ASN A 570 17.99 -2.76 11.30
CA ASN A 570 16.87 -2.54 10.41
C ASN A 570 15.85 -3.65 10.58
N TRP A 571 14.56 -3.30 10.54
CA TRP A 571 13.55 -4.30 10.20
C TRP A 571 13.46 -4.44 8.70
N TYR A 572 12.94 -5.58 8.27
CA TYR A 572 12.42 -5.74 6.94
C TYR A 572 10.95 -5.33 6.91
N PHE A 573 10.56 -4.52 5.94
CA PHE A 573 9.15 -4.26 5.67
C PHE A 573 8.77 -4.62 4.24
N SER A 574 7.56 -5.12 4.07
CA SER A 574 6.95 -5.29 2.75
C SER A 574 6.17 -4.03 2.41
N LEU A 575 6.28 -3.58 1.16
CA LEU A 575 5.41 -2.54 0.62
C LEU A 575 3.99 -3.10 0.47
N GLY A 576 2.98 -2.22 0.53
CA GLY A 576 1.54 -2.49 0.40
C GLY A 576 1.09 -3.94 0.14
N ALA A 577 0.51 -4.58 1.15
CA ALA A 577 -0.32 -5.76 0.96
C ALA A 577 -1.78 -5.35 0.79
N ALA A 578 -2.43 -5.87 -0.25
CA ALA A 578 -3.89 -5.82 -0.44
C ALA A 578 -4.69 -6.67 0.60
N SER A 579 -4.02 -7.29 1.58
CA SER A 579 -4.63 -8.21 2.56
C SER A 579 -4.77 -7.65 3.97
N GLY A 580 -4.72 -6.33 4.15
CA GLY A 580 -5.19 -5.76 5.40
C GLY A 580 -5.56 -4.29 5.30
N ALA A 581 -6.19 -3.82 6.36
CA ALA A 581 -6.77 -2.50 6.38
C ALA A 581 -5.67 -1.40 6.42
N PRO A 582 -5.96 -0.19 5.92
CA PRO A 582 -5.08 1.00 5.98
C PRO A 582 -4.66 1.40 7.40
N ASP A 583 -5.22 0.75 8.40
CA ASP A 583 -4.96 0.96 9.81
C ASP A 583 -3.96 -0.04 10.41
N ASP A 584 -3.16 -0.75 9.61
CA ASP A 584 -2.33 -1.85 10.13
C ASP A 584 -0.96 -1.43 10.64
N THR A 585 -0.46 -0.26 10.24
CA THR A 585 0.82 0.27 10.71
C THR A 585 0.67 1.71 11.19
N ARG A 586 1.30 2.01 12.32
CA ARG A 586 1.25 3.33 12.96
C ARG A 586 2.63 3.80 13.32
N SER A 587 2.87 5.11 13.26
CA SER A 587 4.08 5.72 13.80
C SER A 587 3.76 6.82 14.79
N ARG A 588 4.69 7.06 15.71
CA ARG A 588 4.76 8.29 16.49
C ARG A 588 6.21 8.60 16.83
N PRO A 589 6.56 9.87 17.13
CA PRO A 589 7.88 10.19 17.67
C PRO A 589 8.14 9.41 18.97
N ARG A 590 9.35 8.86 19.11
CA ARG A 590 9.75 8.07 20.27
C ARG A 590 9.73 8.92 21.54
N GLY A 591 9.10 8.41 22.59
CA GLY A 591 8.93 9.13 23.87
C GLY A 591 7.92 10.28 23.85
N ALA A 592 7.23 10.54 22.73
CA ALA A 592 6.17 11.56 22.70
C ALA A 592 4.84 11.01 23.21
N ALA A 593 4.07 11.86 23.90
CA ALA A 593 2.64 11.65 24.18
C ALA A 593 1.75 11.88 22.93
N ALA A 594 2.38 12.06 21.76
CA ALA A 594 1.70 12.32 20.51
C ALA A 594 0.83 11.13 20.08
N ASP A 595 -0.25 11.47 19.38
CA ASP A 595 -1.16 10.50 18.79
C ASP A 595 -0.47 9.66 17.72
N TRP A 596 -0.92 8.42 17.57
CA TRP A 596 -0.43 7.51 16.54
C TRP A 596 -0.88 7.97 15.15
N ASN A 597 0.08 8.20 14.25
CA ASN A 597 -0.13 8.57 12.85
C ASN A 597 -0.30 7.34 11.96
N ASN A 598 -1.04 7.49 10.87
CA ASN A 598 -1.24 6.41 9.91
C ASN A 598 -0.04 6.27 8.98
N ILE A 599 0.49 5.05 8.88
CA ILE A 599 1.41 4.67 7.80
C ILE A 599 0.62 3.86 6.78
N LEU A 600 0.54 4.36 5.54
CA LEU A 600 -0.26 3.71 4.49
C LEU A 600 0.56 2.86 3.51
N THR A 601 1.89 3.00 3.51
CA THR A 601 2.70 2.47 2.41
C THR A 601 3.45 1.18 2.72
N TYR A 602 3.60 0.79 3.99
CA TYR A 602 4.35 -0.42 4.34
C TYR A 602 3.90 -1.09 5.63
N ARG A 603 4.21 -2.39 5.74
CA ARG A 603 4.03 -3.24 6.92
C ARG A 603 5.33 -3.94 7.24
N PHE A 604 5.73 -3.96 8.50
CA PHE A 604 6.91 -4.76 8.85
C PHE A 604 6.57 -6.25 8.82
N ASN A 605 7.55 -7.06 8.42
CA ASN A 605 7.39 -8.51 8.41
C ASN A 605 7.43 -9.03 9.85
N PHE A 606 6.32 -9.61 10.26
CA PHE A 606 6.11 -10.11 11.60
C PHE A 606 5.53 -11.51 11.56
N ARG A 607 5.74 -12.23 12.65
CA ARG A 607 5.17 -13.55 12.90
C ARG A 607 4.63 -13.62 14.30
N VAL A 608 3.36 -13.99 14.43
CA VAL A 608 2.68 -14.27 15.70
C VAL A 608 2.49 -15.77 15.75
N SER A 609 3.06 -16.41 16.77
CA SER A 609 2.95 -17.86 16.94
C SER A 609 2.30 -18.18 18.28
N GLY A 610 1.44 -19.18 18.27
CA GLY A 610 0.71 -19.57 19.46
C GLY A 610 -0.15 -20.82 19.24
N LEU A 611 -0.93 -21.15 20.25
CA LEU A 611 -1.80 -22.32 20.26
C LEU A 611 -3.26 -21.87 20.30
N VAL A 612 -4.06 -22.30 19.33
CA VAL A 612 -5.49 -22.00 19.31
C VAL A 612 -6.19 -22.86 20.36
N LYS A 613 -7.06 -22.21 21.13
CA LYS A 613 -7.91 -22.84 22.12
C LYS A 613 -9.33 -22.93 21.54
N PRO A 614 -9.85 -24.14 21.27
CA PRO A 614 -11.19 -24.33 20.73
C PRO A 614 -12.30 -23.87 21.69
#